data_AF-A0A4Q9PI93-F1
#
_entry.id   AF-A0A4Q9PI93-F1
#
_cell.length_a   1.000
_cell.length_b   1.000
_cell.length_c   1.000
_cell.angle_alpha   90.00
_cell.angle_beta   90.00
_cell.angle_gamma   90.00
#
_symmetry.space_group_name_H-M   'P 1'
#
loop_
_entity.id
_entity.type
_entity.pdbx_description
1 polymer ?
#
loop_
_entity_poly.entity_id
_entity_poly.type
_entity_poly.pdbx_seq_one_letter_code
_entity_poly.pdbx_strand_id
1 'polypeptide(L)'
;MPYTHGEKSPGLTFLPSGSSNASSPTSTRSYTEVYPYAASALSSTVKTILHSRGESDGDDALYAWAQRHLQVLDDPRYSEHDTPPWALSKAMYATAEDLGLERGKRYVSAAICACADDARQAPDNADPLEFLARSLERLASTWQEQAEPSVCLDDVSGNATPTGTTTKSTMDDAGLSKNRSGDLRGDVGRREGHRCILTGHMDAAMYLSTRNRSESVTRSYSYLEVAHIFKRALMVYNRNTTKQGTRSITATLEILQHYCQLDEKYIRDIGLLDSPANAFLADSGSVHKAFDRFLWCLKPTEIPNQYEFKHYHPYIYLARDIPALVVFKDHSVEDVNTAISTQSSTDNPSEPGTSRASCHGLHAALAGVLHTSGAADIFNLIVYRRNPSQPPVPSADGEAFFKEIVEDNELGALRRSIAAMWYSIPIQWLV
;
A
#
# COMPACT_ATOMS: atom_id res chain seq x y z
N MET A 1 64.57 -39.24 -27.81
CA MET A 1 64.18 -40.54 -28.42
C MET A 1 63.49 -41.39 -27.37
N PRO A 2 62.54 -42.23 -27.78
CA PRO A 2 61.33 -42.59 -27.03
C PRO A 2 61.41 -43.97 -26.40
N TYR A 3 60.51 -44.30 -25.48
CA TYR A 3 60.02 -45.68 -25.32
C TYR A 3 58.53 -45.69 -24.94
N THR A 4 57.88 -46.65 -25.57
CA THR A 4 56.45 -46.88 -25.79
C THR A 4 55.92 -48.06 -24.97
N HIS A 5 54.57 -48.17 -25.00
CA HIS A 5 53.69 -49.28 -24.60
C HIS A 5 53.32 -49.35 -23.11
N GLY A 6 52.05 -49.47 -22.71
CA GLY A 6 50.80 -49.65 -23.46
C GLY A 6 49.98 -50.76 -22.82
N GLU A 7 48.73 -50.49 -22.44
CA GLU A 7 47.73 -51.54 -22.24
C GLU A 7 46.32 -51.00 -22.49
N LYS A 8 45.57 -51.78 -23.26
CA LYS A 8 44.20 -51.55 -23.75
C LYS A 8 43.20 -52.18 -22.79
N SER A 9 42.01 -51.58 -22.66
CA SER A 9 40.74 -52.30 -22.38
C SER A 9 39.53 -51.40 -22.67
N PRO A 10 38.32 -51.98 -22.84
CA PRO A 10 37.58 -51.88 -24.10
C PRO A 10 36.44 -50.87 -24.12
N GLY A 11 35.96 -50.60 -25.33
CA GLY A 11 34.92 -49.63 -25.65
C GLY A 11 33.52 -50.01 -25.18
N LEU A 12 32.75 -48.97 -24.93
CA LEU A 12 31.29 -49.00 -24.86
C LEU A 12 30.74 -48.03 -25.91
N THR A 13 30.11 -48.60 -26.91
CA THR A 13 29.24 -47.98 -27.90
C THR A 13 28.08 -47.26 -27.22
N PHE A 14 27.92 -45.95 -27.47
CA PHE A 14 26.67 -45.24 -27.25
C PHE A 14 25.87 -45.19 -28.55
N LEU A 15 24.75 -45.89 -28.58
CA LEU A 15 23.67 -45.67 -29.53
C LEU A 15 22.71 -44.60 -28.98
N PRO A 16 22.05 -43.81 -29.84
CA PRO A 16 21.13 -42.76 -29.42
C PRO A 16 19.77 -43.39 -29.08
N SER A 17 19.37 -43.32 -27.81
CA SER A 17 18.03 -43.74 -27.40
C SER A 17 17.00 -42.69 -27.79
N GLY A 18 16.02 -43.16 -28.54
CA GLY A 18 14.96 -42.38 -29.15
C GLY A 18 14.06 -41.66 -28.15
N SER A 19 13.62 -40.50 -28.62
CA SER A 19 12.48 -39.73 -28.15
C SER A 19 11.21 -40.60 -28.16
N SER A 20 10.68 -40.90 -26.98
CA SER A 20 9.28 -41.24 -26.78
C SER A 20 8.62 -40.13 -25.96
N ASN A 21 7.86 -39.29 -26.67
CA ASN A 21 6.91 -38.35 -26.11
C ASN A 21 5.85 -39.12 -25.31
N ALA A 22 5.97 -39.10 -23.98
CA ALA A 22 4.89 -39.39 -23.07
C ALA A 22 4.41 -38.05 -22.48
N SER A 23 3.49 -37.42 -23.20
CA SER A 23 2.74 -36.25 -22.77
C SER A 23 1.95 -36.60 -21.53
N SER A 24 2.48 -36.28 -20.34
CA SER A 24 1.66 -36.19 -19.14
C SER A 24 0.80 -34.94 -19.25
N PRO A 25 -0.52 -35.02 -19.04
CA PRO A 25 -1.35 -33.84 -18.99
C PRO A 25 -1.10 -33.19 -17.63
N THR A 26 -0.12 -32.27 -17.57
CA THR A 26 -0.11 -31.29 -16.48
C THR A 26 -1.37 -30.47 -16.69
N SER A 27 -2.39 -30.80 -15.91
CA SER A 27 -3.67 -30.11 -15.87
C SER A 27 -3.41 -28.63 -15.61
N THR A 28 -3.42 -27.84 -16.68
CA THR A 28 -3.53 -26.39 -16.63
C THR A 28 -4.94 -26.07 -16.15
N ARG A 29 -5.19 -26.29 -14.86
CA ARG A 29 -6.41 -25.78 -14.22
C ARG A 29 -6.24 -24.26 -14.21
N SER A 30 -7.05 -23.56 -15.01
CA SER A 30 -7.12 -22.11 -14.98
C SER A 30 -7.67 -21.69 -13.61
N TYR A 31 -6.78 -21.26 -12.71
CA TYR A 31 -7.13 -20.72 -11.40
C TYR A 31 -7.47 -19.22 -11.48
N THR A 32 -8.31 -18.84 -12.44
CA THR A 32 -8.96 -17.53 -12.49
C THR A 32 -10.32 -17.60 -11.81
N GLU A 33 -10.35 -17.99 -10.53
CA GLU A 33 -11.48 -17.61 -9.68
C GLU A 33 -11.09 -16.30 -8.98
N VAL A 34 -11.19 -15.22 -9.75
CA VAL A 34 -11.42 -13.89 -9.16
C VAL A 34 -12.77 -14.01 -8.46
N TYR A 35 -12.76 -14.08 -7.12
CA TYR A 35 -13.97 -14.26 -6.35
C TYR A 35 -15.01 -13.20 -6.75
N PRO A 36 -16.26 -13.60 -7.06
CA PRO A 36 -17.30 -12.64 -7.40
C PRO A 36 -17.57 -11.75 -6.17
N TYR A 37 -17.47 -10.44 -6.42
CA TYR A 37 -17.59 -9.30 -5.51
C TYR A 37 -19.03 -9.14 -4.94
N ALA A 38 -19.59 -10.20 -4.36
CA ALA A 38 -21.03 -10.26 -4.03
C ALA A 38 -21.38 -9.74 -2.63
N ALA A 39 -20.41 -9.59 -1.72
CA ALA A 39 -20.63 -9.06 -0.38
C ALA A 39 -19.94 -7.70 -0.26
N SER A 40 -20.71 -6.63 -0.42
CA SER A 40 -20.21 -5.29 -0.12
C SER A 40 -20.07 -5.10 1.38
N ALA A 41 -18.94 -4.54 1.80
CA ALA A 41 -18.73 -4.10 3.17
C ALA A 41 -19.39 -2.75 3.44
N LEU A 42 -19.59 -1.93 2.40
CA LEU A 42 -20.35 -0.69 2.54
C LEU A 42 -21.85 -0.97 2.70
N SER A 43 -22.44 -0.34 3.72
CA SER A 43 -23.90 -0.31 3.88
C SER A 43 -24.56 0.21 2.59
N SER A 44 -25.71 -0.38 2.23
CA SER A 44 -26.54 0.09 1.11
C SER A 44 -26.88 1.58 1.23
N THR A 45 -26.96 2.10 2.46
CA THR A 45 -27.19 3.52 2.76
C THR A 45 -26.03 4.38 2.25
N VAL A 46 -24.78 4.00 2.54
CA VAL A 46 -23.58 4.71 2.05
C VAL A 46 -23.56 4.75 0.53
N LYS A 47 -23.84 3.61 -0.13
CA LYS A 47 -23.92 3.56 -1.59
C LYS A 47 -25.01 4.47 -2.13
N THR A 48 -26.17 4.49 -1.48
CA THR A 48 -27.28 5.36 -1.89
C THR A 48 -26.86 6.83 -1.83
N ILE A 49 -26.24 7.27 -0.73
CA ILE A 49 -25.78 8.67 -0.56
C ILE A 49 -24.65 9.03 -1.54
N LEU A 50 -23.74 8.09 -1.80
CA LEU A 50 -22.66 8.28 -2.78
C LEU A 50 -23.20 8.52 -4.19
N HIS A 51 -24.28 7.82 -4.57
CA HIS A 51 -24.87 7.89 -5.92
C HIS A 51 -26.05 8.87 -6.03
N SER A 52 -26.59 9.36 -4.91
CA SER A 52 -27.63 10.38 -4.90
C SER A 52 -27.04 11.71 -5.38
N ARG A 53 -27.03 11.89 -6.69
CA ARG A 53 -26.56 13.07 -7.41
C ARG A 53 -27.58 14.22 -7.34
N GLY A 54 -28.23 14.38 -6.19
CA GLY A 54 -29.27 15.40 -5.99
C GLY A 54 -28.65 16.78 -6.10
N GLU A 55 -29.10 17.54 -7.10
CA GLU A 55 -28.63 18.90 -7.44
C GLU A 55 -28.81 19.94 -6.31
N SER A 56 -29.41 19.60 -5.16
CA SER A 56 -29.61 20.52 -4.03
C SER A 56 -28.55 20.43 -2.93
N ASP A 57 -27.85 19.30 -2.78
CA ASP A 57 -26.94 19.08 -1.66
C ASP A 57 -25.52 18.85 -2.19
N GLY A 58 -24.80 19.96 -2.39
CA GLY A 58 -23.38 19.93 -2.73
C GLY A 58 -22.54 19.21 -1.67
N ASP A 59 -21.32 18.81 -2.02
CA ASP A 59 -20.41 18.10 -1.10
C ASP A 59 -20.17 18.87 0.21
N ASP A 60 -20.23 20.20 0.17
CA ASP A 60 -20.16 21.09 1.35
C ASP A 60 -21.36 20.92 2.29
N ALA A 61 -22.57 20.76 1.75
CA ALA A 61 -23.77 20.53 2.56
C ALA A 61 -23.72 19.16 3.23
N LEU A 62 -23.29 18.14 2.48
CA LEU A 62 -23.10 16.79 3.00
C LEU A 62 -22.04 16.77 4.11
N TYR A 63 -20.93 17.50 3.93
CA TYR A 63 -19.92 17.66 4.97
C TYR A 63 -20.46 18.40 6.20
N ALA A 64 -21.19 19.51 6.01
CA ALA A 64 -21.79 20.25 7.12
C ALA A 64 -22.75 19.38 7.94
N TRP A 65 -23.49 18.48 7.29
CA TRP A 65 -24.32 17.50 7.99
C TRP A 65 -23.51 16.45 8.73
N ALA A 66 -22.48 15.88 8.09
CA ALA A 66 -21.57 14.96 8.76
C ALA A 66 -20.94 15.58 10.02
N GLN A 67 -20.51 16.85 9.95
CA GLN A 67 -19.98 17.58 11.11
C GLN A 67 -21.02 17.74 12.23
N ARG A 68 -22.28 18.04 11.90
CA ARG A 68 -23.35 18.11 12.92
C ARG A 68 -23.59 16.76 13.59
N HIS A 69 -23.50 15.66 12.85
CA HIS A 69 -23.64 14.33 13.42
C HIS A 69 -22.49 13.96 14.35
N LEU A 70 -21.26 14.39 14.04
CA LEU A 70 -20.09 14.18 14.90
C LEU A 70 -20.17 14.93 16.24
N GLN A 71 -20.92 16.03 16.32
CA GLN A 71 -21.11 16.78 17.58
C GLN A 71 -21.73 15.94 18.71
N VAL A 72 -22.34 14.80 18.40
CA VAL A 72 -22.82 13.87 19.44
C VAL A 72 -21.67 13.36 20.32
N LEU A 73 -20.47 13.24 19.77
CA LEU A 73 -19.29 12.77 20.49
C LEU A 73 -18.68 13.84 21.42
N ASP A 74 -19.07 15.11 21.25
CA ASP A 74 -18.68 16.19 22.15
C ASP A 74 -19.50 16.19 23.46
N ASP A 75 -20.61 15.44 23.51
CA ASP A 75 -21.42 15.28 24.72
C ASP A 75 -20.74 14.32 25.70
N PRO A 76 -20.45 14.75 26.96
CA PRO A 76 -19.81 13.90 27.96
C PRO A 76 -20.55 12.59 28.25
N ARG A 77 -21.85 12.49 27.94
CA ARG A 77 -22.64 11.27 28.11
C ARG A 77 -22.21 10.15 27.16
N TYR A 78 -21.65 10.49 26.00
CA TYR A 78 -21.25 9.53 24.98
C TYR A 78 -19.73 9.46 24.79
N SER A 79 -18.95 10.02 25.74
CA SER A 79 -17.48 10.03 25.66
C SER A 79 -16.87 8.63 25.61
N GLU A 80 -17.57 7.60 26.10
CA GLU A 80 -17.12 6.20 25.98
C GLU A 80 -17.07 5.71 24.53
N HIS A 81 -17.90 6.29 23.65
CA HIS A 81 -17.97 5.96 22.23
C HIS A 81 -16.98 6.75 21.37
N ASP A 82 -16.22 7.69 21.95
CA ASP A 82 -15.08 8.35 21.28
C ASP A 82 -13.79 7.51 21.37
N THR A 83 -13.92 6.19 21.25
CA THR A 83 -12.82 5.23 21.29
C THR A 83 -12.94 4.22 20.14
N PRO A 84 -12.04 4.21 19.13
CA PRO A 84 -10.86 5.07 19.02
C PRO A 84 -11.25 6.54 18.79
N PRO A 85 -10.37 7.49 19.15
CA PRO A 85 -10.65 8.90 18.97
C PRO A 85 -11.07 9.17 17.53
N TRP A 86 -12.15 9.92 17.35
CA TRP A 86 -12.68 10.24 16.02
C TRP A 86 -11.69 11.03 15.14
N ALA A 87 -10.53 11.42 15.68
CA ALA A 87 -9.37 11.95 14.97
C ALA A 87 -9.09 11.24 13.63
N LEU A 88 -9.39 9.94 13.49
CA LEU A 88 -9.27 9.22 12.23
C LEU A 88 -10.19 9.75 11.12
N SER A 89 -11.47 10.03 11.37
CA SER A 89 -12.39 10.51 10.33
C SER A 89 -12.09 11.96 9.93
N LYS A 90 -11.73 12.77 10.92
CA LYS A 90 -11.15 14.12 10.78
C LYS A 90 -9.91 14.09 9.88
N ALA A 91 -8.99 13.16 10.17
CA ALA A 91 -7.78 12.93 9.40
C ALA A 91 -8.07 12.44 7.97
N MET A 92 -9.05 11.53 7.80
CA MET A 92 -9.50 11.08 6.49
C MET A 92 -10.05 12.23 5.65
N TYR A 93 -10.91 13.08 6.22
CA TYR A 93 -11.45 14.22 5.50
C TYR A 93 -10.36 15.25 5.16
N ALA A 94 -9.54 15.66 6.15
CA ALA A 94 -8.48 16.64 5.94
C ALA A 94 -7.42 16.15 4.94
N THR A 95 -7.08 14.86 4.97
CA THR A 95 -6.16 14.27 3.98
C THR A 95 -6.79 14.23 2.59
N ALA A 96 -8.08 13.89 2.49
CA ALA A 96 -8.77 13.91 1.22
C ALA A 96 -8.85 15.33 0.65
N GLU A 97 -9.07 16.34 1.48
CA GLU A 97 -9.02 17.75 1.10
C GLU A 97 -7.62 18.16 0.60
N ASP A 98 -6.57 17.88 1.39
CA ASP A 98 -5.18 18.19 1.01
C ASP A 98 -4.78 17.56 -0.33
N LEU A 99 -5.23 16.34 -0.59
CA LEU A 99 -4.92 15.59 -1.81
C LEU A 99 -5.89 15.87 -2.98
N GLY A 100 -6.90 16.72 -2.81
CA GLY A 100 -7.92 16.99 -3.84
C GLY A 100 -8.79 15.76 -4.15
N LEU A 101 -8.97 14.85 -3.20
CA LEU A 101 -9.76 13.63 -3.34
C LEU A 101 -11.25 13.91 -3.09
N GLU A 102 -11.93 14.56 -4.04
CA GLU A 102 -13.36 14.92 -3.91
C GLU A 102 -14.27 13.72 -3.56
N ARG A 103 -14.09 12.59 -4.23
CA ARG A 103 -14.83 11.35 -3.92
C ARG A 103 -14.50 10.82 -2.52
N GLY A 104 -13.27 11.03 -2.05
CA GLY A 104 -12.83 10.65 -0.71
C GLY A 104 -13.50 11.48 0.38
N LYS A 105 -13.56 12.81 0.20
CA LYS A 105 -14.34 13.72 1.06
C LYS A 105 -15.80 13.29 1.13
N ARG A 106 -16.41 13.07 -0.05
CA ARG A 106 -17.81 12.62 -0.15
C ARG A 106 -18.03 11.27 0.52
N TYR A 107 -17.10 10.33 0.37
CA TYR A 107 -17.16 9.01 1.03
C TYR A 107 -17.20 9.13 2.55
N VAL A 108 -16.29 9.92 3.14
CA VAL A 108 -16.24 10.11 4.60
C VAL A 108 -17.55 10.72 5.11
N SER A 109 -18.02 11.80 4.46
CA SER A 109 -19.28 12.46 4.85
C SER A 109 -20.48 11.53 4.67
N ALA A 110 -20.55 10.78 3.58
CA ALA A 110 -21.63 9.82 3.32
C ALA A 110 -21.66 8.68 4.34
N ALA A 111 -20.49 8.17 4.76
CA ALA A 111 -20.41 7.14 5.79
C ALA A 111 -20.94 7.63 7.14
N ILE A 112 -20.58 8.85 7.54
CA ILE A 112 -21.08 9.47 8.78
C ILE A 112 -22.60 9.71 8.70
N CYS A 113 -23.09 10.27 7.59
CA CYS A 113 -24.52 10.50 7.40
C CYS A 113 -25.33 9.19 7.38
N ALA A 114 -24.77 8.11 6.83
CA ALA A 114 -25.40 6.80 6.88
C ALA A 114 -25.57 6.30 8.32
N CYS A 115 -24.59 6.52 9.21
CA CYS A 115 -24.75 6.21 10.63
C CYS A 115 -25.91 6.98 11.28
N ALA A 116 -26.12 8.24 10.87
CA ALA A 116 -27.25 9.04 11.34
C ALA A 116 -28.60 8.55 10.81
N ASP A 117 -28.66 8.13 9.54
CA ASP A 117 -29.87 7.53 8.97
C ASP A 117 -30.22 6.19 9.63
N ASP A 118 -29.22 5.37 9.94
CA ASP A 118 -29.39 4.13 10.69
C ASP A 118 -29.89 4.41 12.12
N ALA A 119 -29.36 5.45 12.79
CA ALA A 119 -29.81 5.88 14.11
C ALA A 119 -31.24 6.42 14.15
N ARG A 120 -31.71 7.07 13.08
CA ARG A 120 -33.12 7.49 12.94
C ARG A 120 -34.08 6.32 12.82
N GLN A 121 -33.59 5.16 12.40
CA GLN A 121 -34.35 3.91 12.30
C GLN A 121 -34.22 3.04 13.56
N ALA A 122 -33.60 3.57 14.62
CA ALA A 122 -33.50 2.87 15.89
C ALA A 122 -34.89 2.56 16.48
N PRO A 123 -35.04 1.47 17.26
CA PRO A 123 -36.29 1.14 17.94
C PRO A 123 -36.80 2.29 18.82
N ASP A 124 -38.13 2.45 18.93
CA ASP A 124 -38.78 3.56 19.67
C ASP A 124 -38.34 3.71 21.15
N ASN A 125 -37.76 2.67 21.73
CA ASN A 125 -37.29 2.64 23.11
C ASN A 125 -35.78 2.92 23.28
N ALA A 126 -35.04 3.15 22.19
CA ALA A 126 -33.62 3.47 22.22
C ALA A 126 -33.39 4.98 22.15
N ASP A 127 -32.33 5.48 22.81
CA ASP A 127 -31.86 6.86 22.61
C ASP A 127 -31.20 6.98 21.23
N PRO A 128 -31.76 7.78 20.29
CA PRO A 128 -31.18 7.91 18.95
C PRO A 128 -29.75 8.46 18.95
N LEU A 129 -29.39 9.28 19.95
CA LEU A 129 -28.05 9.85 20.06
C LEU A 129 -27.03 8.80 20.52
N GLU A 130 -27.40 7.93 21.46
CA GLU A 130 -26.58 6.78 21.87
C GLU A 130 -26.37 5.81 20.69
N PHE A 131 -27.43 5.55 19.91
CA PHE A 131 -27.34 4.69 18.73
C PHE A 131 -26.43 5.29 17.65
N LEU A 132 -26.50 6.60 17.44
CA LEU A 132 -25.60 7.32 16.55
C LEU A 132 -24.15 7.22 17.03
N ALA A 133 -23.88 7.52 18.30
CA ALA A 133 -22.54 7.44 18.88
C ALA A 133 -21.92 6.05 18.70
N ARG A 134 -22.66 4.98 19.02
CA ARG A 134 -22.24 3.59 18.78
C ARG A 134 -21.99 3.25 17.32
N SER A 135 -22.80 3.79 16.42
CA SER A 135 -22.64 3.56 14.98
C SER A 135 -21.38 4.25 14.45
N LEU A 136 -21.09 5.46 14.94
CA LEU A 136 -19.85 6.18 14.62
C LEU A 136 -18.62 5.48 15.21
N GLU A 137 -18.70 4.96 16.44
CA GLU A 137 -17.64 4.14 17.05
C GLU A 137 -17.31 2.92 16.17
N ARG A 138 -18.32 2.16 15.74
CA ARG A 138 -18.14 1.00 14.85
C ARG A 138 -17.52 1.39 13.51
N LEU A 139 -17.94 2.53 12.94
CA LEU A 139 -17.37 3.04 11.70
C LEU A 139 -15.89 3.39 11.88
N ALA A 140 -15.54 4.08 12.96
CA ALA A 140 -14.16 4.45 13.29
C ALA A 140 -13.29 3.21 13.53
N SER A 141 -13.79 2.22 14.28
CA SER A 141 -13.10 0.94 14.50
C SER A 141 -12.89 0.19 13.18
N THR A 142 -13.91 0.15 12.30
CA THR A 142 -13.76 -0.43 10.96
C THR A 142 -12.65 0.27 10.19
N TRP A 143 -12.65 1.61 10.13
CA TRP A 143 -11.59 2.33 9.44
C TRP A 143 -10.22 2.09 10.06
N GLN A 144 -10.12 1.99 11.39
CA GLN A 144 -8.85 1.71 12.06
C GLN A 144 -8.34 0.32 11.71
N GLU A 145 -9.17 -0.71 11.84
CA GLU A 145 -8.82 -2.10 11.50
C GLU A 145 -8.38 -2.24 10.04
N GLN A 146 -9.00 -1.47 9.13
CA GLN A 146 -8.66 -1.52 7.70
C GLN A 146 -7.51 -0.58 7.30
N ALA A 147 -7.23 0.47 8.09
CA ALA A 147 -6.08 1.35 7.92
C ALA A 147 -4.78 0.70 8.40
N GLU A 148 -4.87 -0.44 9.08
CA GLU A 148 -3.76 -1.30 9.47
C GLU A 148 -3.44 -2.29 8.35
N PRO A 149 -2.46 -1.99 7.46
CA PRO A 149 -1.86 -3.05 6.68
C PRO A 149 -1.19 -4.01 7.68
N SER A 150 -1.81 -5.17 7.94
CA SER A 150 -1.37 -6.26 8.84
C SER A 150 -0.03 -6.92 8.43
N VAL A 151 0.89 -6.16 7.87
CA VAL A 151 2.10 -6.65 7.20
C VAL A 151 3.31 -6.01 7.87
N CYS A 152 4.02 -6.79 8.69
CA CYS A 152 5.25 -6.40 9.37
C CYS A 152 6.26 -5.85 8.34
N LEU A 153 6.58 -4.56 8.40
CA LEU A 153 7.33 -3.88 7.35
C LEU A 153 8.84 -4.21 7.33
N ASP A 154 9.38 -4.74 8.43
CA ASP A 154 10.84 -4.81 8.61
C ASP A 154 11.49 -6.04 7.95
N ASP A 155 10.83 -7.21 7.95
CA ASP A 155 11.27 -8.42 7.21
C ASP A 155 10.53 -8.60 5.87
N VAL A 156 9.58 -7.71 5.58
CA VAL A 156 8.72 -7.80 4.40
C VAL A 156 9.06 -6.76 3.35
N SER A 157 9.93 -5.77 3.58
CA SER A 157 10.46 -5.01 2.44
C SER A 157 11.12 -5.95 1.40
N GLY A 158 11.74 -7.06 1.84
CA GLY A 158 12.17 -8.17 0.97
C GLY A 158 11.13 -9.27 0.66
N ASN A 159 9.90 -9.23 1.22
CA ASN A 159 8.83 -10.23 0.98
C ASN A 159 7.54 -9.65 0.31
N ALA A 160 7.20 -8.37 0.50
CA ALA A 160 6.20 -7.57 -0.23
C ALA A 160 6.79 -6.94 -1.49
N THR A 161 8.11 -6.76 -1.51
CA THR A 161 8.95 -6.40 -2.68
C THR A 161 10.00 -7.49 -2.91
N PRO A 162 9.61 -8.76 -2.98
CA PRO A 162 10.60 -9.80 -3.03
C PRO A 162 11.29 -9.82 -4.38
N THR A 163 12.61 -9.75 -4.36
CA THR A 163 13.41 -10.50 -5.33
C THR A 163 12.83 -11.91 -5.39
N GLY A 164 12.52 -12.42 -6.59
CA GLY A 164 11.69 -13.61 -6.80
C GLY A 164 12.15 -14.92 -6.11
N THR A 165 13.29 -14.91 -5.43
CA THR A 165 13.83 -15.98 -4.59
C THR A 165 13.21 -16.03 -3.19
N THR A 166 12.94 -14.89 -2.54
CA THR A 166 12.50 -14.85 -1.13
C THR A 166 11.03 -15.25 -0.98
N THR A 167 10.16 -14.86 -1.91
CA THR A 167 8.71 -15.15 -1.81
C THR A 167 8.32 -16.57 -2.09
N LYS A 168 9.07 -17.27 -2.96
CA LYS A 168 8.77 -18.68 -3.25
C LYS A 168 8.74 -19.54 -1.99
N SER A 169 9.43 -19.08 -0.93
CA SER A 169 9.45 -19.75 0.37
C SER A 169 8.29 -19.35 1.30
N THR A 170 7.64 -18.21 1.09
CA THR A 170 6.69 -17.59 2.04
C THR A 170 5.28 -17.36 1.50
N MET A 171 5.08 -17.25 0.18
CA MET A 171 3.76 -17.05 -0.44
C MET A 171 3.50 -18.09 -1.54
N ASP A 172 2.29 -18.64 -1.58
CA ASP A 172 1.84 -19.51 -2.69
C ASP A 172 1.62 -18.66 -3.94
N ASP A 173 2.68 -18.53 -4.74
CA ASP A 173 2.70 -17.74 -5.97
C ASP A 173 2.00 -18.42 -7.16
N ALA A 174 1.44 -19.62 -6.97
CA ALA A 174 0.86 -20.40 -8.04
C ALA A 174 -0.40 -19.72 -8.64
N GLY A 175 -0.17 -18.94 -9.70
CA GLY A 175 -1.20 -18.42 -10.61
C GLY A 175 -1.47 -16.91 -10.55
N LEU A 176 -0.72 -16.13 -9.76
CA LEU A 176 -1.13 -14.75 -9.44
C LEU A 176 -0.59 -13.65 -10.37
N SER A 177 0.45 -13.90 -11.17
CA SER A 177 0.91 -13.00 -12.23
C SER A 177 1.93 -13.69 -13.11
N LYS A 178 1.72 -13.70 -14.43
CA LYS A 178 2.72 -14.17 -15.41
C LYS A 178 3.94 -13.23 -15.47
N ASN A 179 3.78 -11.99 -15.03
CA ASN A 179 4.79 -10.94 -15.11
C ASN A 179 5.77 -10.97 -13.94
N ARG A 180 5.49 -11.75 -12.89
CA ARG A 180 6.40 -11.89 -11.76
C ARG A 180 7.73 -12.55 -12.12
N SER A 181 7.75 -13.40 -13.14
CA SER A 181 8.99 -13.94 -13.71
C SER A 181 9.73 -12.96 -14.62
N GLY A 182 9.18 -11.76 -14.84
CA GLY A 182 9.77 -10.71 -15.66
C GLY A 182 10.90 -9.95 -14.96
N ASP A 183 11.63 -9.15 -15.74
CA ASP A 183 12.75 -8.33 -15.28
C ASP A 183 12.25 -6.96 -14.78
N LEU A 184 11.34 -6.94 -13.80
CA LEU A 184 10.77 -5.69 -13.26
C LEU A 184 11.87 -4.71 -12.82
N ARG A 185 12.94 -5.23 -12.19
CA ARG A 185 14.09 -4.40 -11.77
C ARG A 185 14.79 -3.78 -12.97
N GLY A 186 15.03 -4.53 -14.03
CA GLY A 186 15.62 -3.98 -15.25
C GLY A 186 14.69 -3.02 -15.98
N ASP A 187 13.37 -3.28 -16.01
CA ASP A 187 12.38 -2.37 -16.62
C ASP A 187 12.32 -1.03 -15.90
N VAL A 188 12.15 -1.04 -14.57
CA VAL A 188 12.15 0.18 -13.74
C VAL A 188 13.51 0.86 -13.83
N GLY A 189 14.60 0.09 -13.79
CA GLY A 189 15.95 0.61 -13.94
C GLY A 189 16.19 1.33 -15.26
N ARG A 190 15.81 0.75 -16.39
CA ARG A 190 15.91 1.40 -17.71
C ARG A 190 15.09 2.69 -17.75
N ARG A 191 13.84 2.65 -17.29
CA ARG A 191 12.97 3.83 -17.24
C ARG A 191 13.58 4.96 -16.42
N GLU A 192 14.18 4.67 -15.27
CA GLU A 192 14.71 5.69 -14.35
C GLU A 192 16.19 6.00 -14.55
N GLY A 193 16.81 5.46 -15.62
CA GLY A 193 18.24 5.64 -15.88
C GLY A 193 19.12 5.03 -14.79
N HIS A 194 18.62 4.00 -14.10
CA HIS A 194 19.23 3.28 -12.99
C HIS A 194 19.63 4.19 -11.83
N ARG A 195 18.74 5.12 -11.46
CA ARG A 195 18.94 6.07 -10.37
C ARG A 195 17.83 6.03 -9.34
N CYS A 196 18.16 6.32 -8.10
CA CYS A 196 17.17 6.57 -7.07
C CYS A 196 16.38 7.83 -7.42
N ILE A 197 15.05 7.76 -7.36
CA ILE A 197 14.19 8.89 -7.72
C ILE A 197 14.34 10.10 -6.79
N LEU A 198 14.78 9.88 -5.54
CA LEU A 198 14.93 10.95 -4.54
C LEU A 198 16.35 11.51 -4.51
N THR A 199 17.36 10.65 -4.46
CA THR A 199 18.76 11.08 -4.25
C THR A 199 19.54 11.26 -5.55
N GLY A 200 19.02 10.74 -6.67
CA GLY A 200 19.73 10.70 -7.95
C GLY A 200 20.96 9.78 -7.98
N HIS A 201 21.26 9.09 -6.86
CA HIS A 201 22.35 8.12 -6.76
C HIS A 201 22.17 7.02 -7.78
N MET A 202 23.26 6.63 -8.43
CA MET A 202 23.25 5.56 -9.42
C MET A 202 23.26 4.18 -8.74
N ASP A 203 22.61 3.19 -9.35
CA ASP A 203 22.70 1.80 -8.91
C ASP A 203 24.14 1.32 -8.90
N ALA A 204 24.58 0.70 -7.80
CA ALA A 204 25.95 0.26 -7.60
C ALA A 204 26.42 -0.69 -8.72
N ALA A 205 25.58 -1.61 -9.17
CA ALA A 205 25.94 -2.54 -10.25
C ALA A 205 26.18 -1.80 -11.58
N MET A 206 25.33 -0.82 -11.90
CA MET A 206 25.48 0.01 -13.10
C MET A 206 26.65 0.99 -13.01
N TYR A 207 26.91 1.53 -11.82
CA TYR A 207 28.07 2.37 -11.59
C TYR A 207 29.37 1.59 -11.81
N LEU A 208 29.47 0.38 -11.25
CA LEU A 208 30.67 -0.45 -11.40
C LEU A 208 30.89 -0.92 -12.84
N SER A 209 29.83 -1.19 -13.61
CA SER A 209 29.96 -1.59 -15.03
C SER A 209 30.39 -0.43 -15.94
N THR A 210 30.08 0.81 -15.57
CA THR A 210 30.38 2.01 -16.36
C THR A 210 31.65 2.75 -15.94
N ARG A 211 32.22 2.41 -14.78
CA ARG A 211 33.39 3.08 -14.16
C ARG A 211 34.63 3.22 -15.06
N ASN A 212 34.78 2.36 -16.07
CA ASN A 212 35.89 2.43 -17.02
C ASN A 212 35.71 3.50 -18.12
N ARG A 213 34.56 4.20 -18.17
CA ARG A 213 34.35 5.33 -19.07
C ARG A 213 34.77 6.63 -18.37
N SER A 214 35.80 7.26 -18.95
CA SER A 214 36.54 8.44 -18.47
C SER A 214 35.73 9.58 -17.82
N GLU A 215 36.30 10.07 -16.71
CA GLU A 215 36.38 11.44 -16.16
C GLU A 215 35.15 12.23 -15.63
N SER A 216 35.31 12.57 -14.34
CA SER A 216 35.07 13.89 -13.70
C SER A 216 33.75 14.19 -12.98
N VAL A 217 32.72 13.35 -13.06
CA VAL A 217 31.56 13.54 -12.17
C VAL A 217 31.66 12.55 -11.02
N THR A 218 31.91 13.06 -9.81
CA THR A 218 31.82 12.36 -8.53
C THR A 218 30.37 11.90 -8.31
N ARG A 219 29.90 10.93 -9.10
CA ARG A 219 28.55 10.38 -8.98
C ARG A 219 28.55 9.45 -7.78
N SER A 220 27.86 9.88 -6.72
CA SER A 220 27.50 9.01 -5.60
C SER A 220 26.66 7.83 -6.12
N TYR A 221 26.93 6.64 -5.61
CA TYR A 221 26.21 5.42 -5.92
C TYR A 221 25.58 4.84 -4.65
N SER A 222 24.56 4.01 -4.82
CA SER A 222 23.92 3.29 -3.72
C SER A 222 23.40 1.95 -4.21
N TYR A 223 23.09 1.04 -3.29
CA TYR A 223 22.41 -0.20 -3.62
C TYR A 223 20.93 0.13 -3.81
N LEU A 224 20.43 0.00 -5.04
CA LEU A 224 19.04 0.34 -5.33
C LEU A 224 18.18 -0.91 -5.41
N GLU A 225 17.00 -0.78 -4.82
CA GLU A 225 15.92 -1.76 -4.84
C GLU A 225 14.70 -1.19 -5.52
N VAL A 226 13.87 -2.10 -6.05
CA VAL A 226 12.56 -1.75 -6.56
C VAL A 226 11.62 -1.62 -5.37
N ALA A 227 11.03 -0.45 -5.19
CA ALA A 227 9.97 -0.17 -4.23
C ALA A 227 8.62 -0.21 -4.94
N HIS A 228 7.70 -1.07 -4.52
CA HIS A 228 6.32 -1.03 -5.01
C HIS A 228 5.56 0.10 -4.29
N ILE A 229 4.79 0.87 -5.05
CA ILE A 229 3.98 1.97 -4.52
C ILE A 229 2.75 1.40 -3.82
N PHE A 230 1.96 0.58 -4.53
CA PHE A 230 0.85 -0.18 -3.97
C PHE A 230 1.28 -1.62 -3.72
N LYS A 231 1.24 -2.05 -2.45
CA LYS A 231 1.84 -3.31 -2.03
C LYS A 231 0.95 -4.49 -2.38
N ARG A 232 1.58 -5.52 -2.95
CA ARG A 232 0.95 -6.83 -3.20
C ARG A 232 0.30 -7.45 -1.96
N ALA A 233 0.89 -7.22 -0.78
CA ALA A 233 0.38 -7.78 0.46
C ALA A 233 -1.05 -7.29 0.82
N LEU A 234 -1.53 -6.20 0.20
CA LEU A 234 -2.91 -5.73 0.32
C LEU A 234 -3.90 -6.54 -0.55
N MET A 235 -3.39 -7.35 -1.49
CA MET A 235 -4.17 -8.03 -2.53
C MET A 235 -3.99 -9.54 -2.58
N VAL A 236 -2.80 -10.04 -2.21
CA VAL A 236 -2.48 -11.47 -2.31
C VAL A 236 -2.69 -12.14 -0.97
N TYR A 237 -3.52 -13.17 -1.02
CA TYR A 237 -4.05 -13.83 0.16
C TYR A 237 -3.66 -15.33 0.21
N ASN A 238 -3.40 -15.85 1.41
CA ASN A 238 -3.05 -17.26 1.64
C ASN A 238 -4.31 -18.14 1.68
N ARG A 239 -4.74 -18.76 0.56
CA ARG A 239 -5.95 -19.61 0.36
C ARG A 239 -6.64 -20.28 1.58
N ASN A 240 -5.94 -20.60 2.65
CA ASN A 240 -6.44 -21.05 3.94
C ASN A 240 -7.19 -20.00 4.82
N THR A 241 -7.59 -18.80 4.36
CA THR A 241 -8.34 -17.90 5.28
C THR A 241 -9.71 -18.49 5.53
N THR A 242 -10.15 -18.26 6.76
CA THR A 242 -11.56 -18.29 7.12
C THR A 242 -12.38 -17.32 6.25
N LYS A 243 -13.68 -17.57 6.13
CA LYS A 243 -14.63 -16.66 5.43
C LYS A 243 -14.57 -15.21 5.94
N GLN A 244 -14.08 -15.00 7.18
CA GLN A 244 -13.94 -13.71 7.81
C GLN A 244 -12.82 -12.87 7.18
N GLY A 245 -11.66 -13.45 6.89
CA GLY A 245 -10.56 -12.72 6.24
C GLY A 245 -10.91 -12.26 4.83
N THR A 246 -11.68 -13.05 4.07
CA THR A 246 -12.19 -12.62 2.75
C THR A 246 -13.09 -11.39 2.85
N ARG A 247 -13.95 -11.29 3.88
CA ARG A 247 -14.83 -10.12 4.09
C ARG A 247 -14.03 -8.86 4.44
N SER A 248 -13.01 -9.00 5.30
CA SER A 248 -12.14 -7.87 5.67
C SER A 248 -11.46 -7.27 4.45
N ILE A 249 -10.90 -8.11 3.57
CA ILE A 249 -10.20 -7.64 2.37
C ILE A 249 -11.14 -6.93 1.41
N THR A 250 -12.33 -7.49 1.15
CA THR A 250 -13.33 -6.81 0.32
C THR A 250 -13.69 -5.44 0.92
N ALA A 251 -13.80 -5.35 2.24
CA ALA A 251 -13.99 -4.08 2.93
C ALA A 251 -12.85 -3.10 2.70
N THR A 252 -11.60 -3.54 2.89
CA THR A 252 -10.41 -2.71 2.62
C THR A 252 -10.45 -2.18 1.20
N LEU A 253 -10.66 -3.06 0.21
CA LEU A 253 -10.63 -2.70 -1.20
C LEU A 253 -11.76 -1.74 -1.58
N GLU A 254 -12.97 -1.92 -1.03
CA GLU A 254 -14.06 -0.97 -1.21
C GLU A 254 -13.73 0.39 -0.59
N ILE A 255 -13.13 0.43 0.61
CA ILE A 255 -12.67 1.67 1.23
C ILE A 255 -11.63 2.34 0.33
N LEU A 256 -10.60 1.62 -0.12
CA LEU A 256 -9.56 2.17 -1.01
C LEU A 256 -10.14 2.66 -2.34
N GLN A 257 -11.12 1.96 -2.91
CA GLN A 257 -11.80 2.36 -4.14
C GLN A 257 -12.57 3.68 -3.96
N HIS A 258 -13.32 3.81 -2.87
CA HIS A 258 -14.17 4.98 -2.65
C HIS A 258 -13.41 6.17 -2.05
N TYR A 259 -12.53 5.92 -1.10
CA TYR A 259 -11.74 6.94 -0.41
C TYR A 259 -10.55 7.40 -1.24
N CYS A 260 -9.68 6.47 -1.66
CA CYS A 260 -8.45 6.77 -2.39
C CYS A 260 -8.66 6.87 -3.91
N GLN A 261 -9.88 6.65 -4.39
CA GLN A 261 -10.21 6.63 -5.82
C GLN A 261 -9.40 5.58 -6.60
N LEU A 262 -9.11 4.44 -5.95
CA LEU A 262 -8.41 3.33 -6.58
C LEU A 262 -9.23 2.82 -7.77
N ASP A 263 -8.59 2.70 -8.94
CA ASP A 263 -9.24 2.18 -10.12
C ASP A 263 -9.60 0.70 -9.91
N GLU A 264 -10.82 0.34 -10.28
CA GLU A 264 -11.35 -1.01 -10.19
C GLU A 264 -10.48 -2.04 -10.93
N LYS A 265 -9.72 -1.62 -11.95
CA LYS A 265 -8.79 -2.53 -12.62
C LYS A 265 -7.63 -2.99 -11.75
N TYR A 266 -7.16 -2.22 -10.76
CA TYR A 266 -6.15 -2.69 -9.81
C TYR A 266 -6.69 -3.79 -8.90
N ILE A 267 -7.99 -3.75 -8.62
CA ILE A 267 -8.70 -4.78 -7.86
C ILE A 267 -8.88 -6.05 -8.71
N ARG A 268 -9.16 -5.90 -10.01
CA ARG A 268 -9.44 -7.00 -10.93
C ARG A 268 -8.20 -7.65 -11.53
N ASP A 269 -7.12 -6.90 -11.70
CA ASP A 269 -5.89 -7.34 -12.35
C ASP A 269 -4.67 -7.20 -11.42
N ILE A 270 -4.39 -8.28 -10.69
CA ILE A 270 -3.21 -8.43 -9.82
C ILE A 270 -1.90 -8.28 -10.63
N GLY A 271 -1.91 -8.50 -11.95
CA GLY A 271 -0.76 -8.30 -12.81
C GLY A 271 -0.29 -6.84 -12.85
N LEU A 272 -1.18 -5.87 -12.61
CA LEU A 272 -0.84 -4.45 -12.52
C LEU A 272 0.02 -4.13 -11.29
N LEU A 273 -0.01 -4.99 -10.25
CA LEU A 273 0.82 -4.80 -9.06
C LEU A 273 2.30 -4.98 -9.35
N ASP A 274 2.66 -5.88 -10.28
CA ASP A 274 4.04 -6.07 -10.74
C ASP A 274 4.38 -5.20 -11.96
N SER A 275 3.52 -4.24 -12.32
CA SER A 275 3.82 -3.34 -13.43
C SER A 275 4.95 -2.39 -13.01
N PRO A 276 5.89 -2.05 -13.92
CA PRO A 276 6.81 -0.96 -13.69
C PRO A 276 6.09 0.32 -13.23
N ALA A 277 4.87 0.60 -13.73
CA ALA A 277 4.10 1.79 -13.34
C ALA A 277 3.79 1.88 -11.83
N ASN A 278 3.70 0.73 -11.15
CA ASN A 278 3.47 0.62 -9.72
C ASN A 278 4.77 0.52 -8.90
N ALA A 279 5.94 0.81 -9.49
CA ALA A 279 7.21 0.69 -8.80
C ALA A 279 8.20 1.79 -9.17
N PHE A 280 9.22 1.98 -8.34
CA PHE A 280 10.34 2.91 -8.59
C PHE A 280 11.63 2.43 -7.91
N LEU A 281 12.79 2.96 -8.28
CA LEU A 281 14.06 2.68 -7.61
C LEU A 281 14.27 3.58 -6.39
N ALA A 282 14.51 2.94 -5.26
CA ALA A 282 14.85 3.57 -3.99
C ALA A 282 16.19 3.03 -3.47
N ASP A 283 16.90 3.85 -2.68
CA ASP A 283 18.01 3.37 -1.88
C ASP A 283 17.52 2.29 -0.90
N SER A 284 18.15 1.12 -0.93
CA SER A 284 17.77 -0.06 -0.12
C SER A 284 17.88 0.17 1.39
N GLY A 285 18.60 1.21 1.79
CA GLY A 285 18.73 1.62 3.17
C GLY A 285 17.53 2.44 3.63
N SER A 286 17.75 3.73 3.84
CA SER A 286 16.82 4.56 4.61
C SER A 286 15.61 5.00 3.81
N VAL A 287 15.78 5.21 2.49
CA VAL A 287 14.71 5.76 1.64
C VAL A 287 13.58 4.76 1.45
N HIS A 288 13.91 3.53 1.01
CA HIS A 288 12.92 2.48 0.76
C HIS A 288 12.15 2.12 2.03
N LYS A 289 12.86 1.85 3.12
CA LYS A 289 12.23 1.50 4.42
C LYS A 289 11.33 2.61 4.95
N ALA A 290 11.76 3.86 4.80
CA ALA A 290 10.95 5.00 5.21
C ALA A 290 9.67 5.15 4.38
N PHE A 291 9.75 4.88 3.06
CA PHE A 291 8.59 4.88 2.17
C PHE A 291 7.60 3.79 2.58
N ASP A 292 8.13 2.60 2.85
CA ASP A 292 7.36 1.44 3.25
C ASP A 292 6.59 1.66 4.55
N ARG A 293 7.15 2.48 5.45
CA ARG A 293 6.59 2.89 6.75
C ARG A 293 5.76 4.17 6.68
N PHE A 294 5.41 4.63 5.48
CA PHE A 294 4.62 5.84 5.26
C PHE A 294 5.21 7.11 5.89
N LEU A 295 6.52 7.13 6.18
CA LEU A 295 7.16 8.28 6.83
C LEU A 295 7.40 9.45 5.87
N TRP A 296 7.30 9.18 4.56
CA TRP A 296 7.21 10.16 3.49
C TRP A 296 6.33 9.59 2.38
N CYS A 297 5.81 10.46 1.51
CA CYS A 297 5.08 10.06 0.31
C CYS A 297 5.34 11.04 -0.85
N LEU A 298 4.84 10.67 -2.02
CA LEU A 298 4.79 11.53 -3.21
C LEU A 298 3.34 11.93 -3.45
N LYS A 299 3.02 13.20 -3.25
CA LYS A 299 1.70 13.76 -3.53
C LYS A 299 1.61 14.14 -5.02
N PRO A 300 0.66 13.58 -5.78
CA PRO A 300 0.48 13.96 -7.18
C PRO A 300 0.22 15.47 -7.33
N THR A 301 0.78 16.06 -8.39
CA THR A 301 0.49 17.45 -8.79
C THR A 301 -0.43 17.47 -10.03
N GLU A 302 -0.86 18.66 -10.44
CA GLU A 302 -1.58 18.84 -11.72
C GLU A 302 -0.72 18.51 -12.95
N ILE A 303 0.60 18.52 -12.80
CA ILE A 303 1.54 18.22 -13.88
C ILE A 303 1.81 16.71 -13.92
N PRO A 304 1.54 16.02 -15.04
CA PRO A 304 1.80 14.59 -15.16
C PRO A 304 3.25 14.22 -14.85
N ASN A 305 3.45 13.12 -14.12
CA ASN A 305 4.76 12.61 -13.67
C ASN A 305 5.54 13.53 -12.72
N GLN A 306 4.93 14.60 -12.21
CA GLN A 306 5.49 15.46 -11.17
C GLN A 306 4.73 15.28 -9.86
N TYR A 307 5.51 15.17 -8.78
CA TYR A 307 4.99 14.90 -7.44
C TYR A 307 5.66 15.83 -6.43
N GLU A 308 4.89 16.31 -5.47
CA GLU A 308 5.38 16.99 -4.29
C GLU A 308 5.89 15.95 -3.28
N PHE A 309 7.14 16.12 -2.83
CA PHE A 309 7.70 15.31 -1.77
C PHE A 309 7.14 15.78 -0.43
N LYS A 310 6.37 14.92 0.24
CA LYS A 310 5.82 15.22 1.57
C LYS A 310 6.49 14.35 2.61
N HIS A 311 7.08 15.00 3.60
CA HIS A 311 7.78 14.37 4.71
C HIS A 311 6.96 14.49 5.98
N TYR A 312 6.75 13.37 6.68
CA TYR A 312 5.97 13.37 7.91
C TYR A 312 6.83 13.23 9.16
N HIS A 313 8.03 12.67 9.07
CA HIS A 313 8.81 12.32 10.26
C HIS A 313 10.29 12.79 10.20
N PRO A 314 10.70 13.81 10.97
CA PRO A 314 11.99 14.50 10.80
C PRO A 314 13.24 13.63 11.02
N TYR A 315 13.09 12.48 11.69
CA TYR A 315 14.22 11.61 12.06
C TYR A 315 14.69 10.66 10.96
N ILE A 316 14.07 10.69 9.78
CA ILE A 316 14.64 9.95 8.67
C ILE A 316 15.86 10.73 8.23
N TYR A 317 17.05 10.13 8.41
CA TYR A 317 18.30 10.60 7.81
C TYR A 317 18.27 10.39 6.30
N LEU A 318 17.27 10.98 5.64
CA LEU A 318 17.32 11.15 4.22
C LEU A 318 18.46 12.14 3.93
N ALA A 319 19.08 11.99 2.75
CA ALA A 319 20.13 12.89 2.32
C ALA A 319 19.68 14.35 2.49
N ARG A 320 20.61 15.26 2.87
CA ARG A 320 20.30 16.67 3.19
C ARG A 320 19.66 17.45 2.04
N ASP A 321 19.63 16.89 0.83
CA ASP A 321 19.23 17.54 -0.42
C ASP A 321 18.11 16.77 -1.14
N ILE A 322 17.01 16.43 -0.45
CA ILE A 322 15.82 15.91 -1.15
C ILE A 322 15.12 17.05 -1.88
N PRO A 323 14.80 16.90 -3.17
CA PRO A 323 14.05 17.90 -3.90
C PRO A 323 12.60 17.99 -3.37
N ALA A 324 12.08 19.21 -3.25
CA ALA A 324 10.67 19.45 -2.92
C ALA A 324 9.72 18.87 -3.98
N LEU A 325 10.19 18.78 -5.24
CA LEU A 325 9.45 18.22 -6.37
C LEU A 325 10.23 17.07 -7.00
N VAL A 326 9.60 15.92 -7.12
CA VAL A 326 10.13 14.73 -7.79
C VAL A 326 9.49 14.62 -9.16
N VAL A 327 10.32 14.53 -10.21
CA VAL A 327 9.87 14.39 -11.59
C VAL A 327 10.34 13.06 -12.15
N PHE A 328 9.41 12.19 -12.50
CA PHE A 328 9.73 10.95 -13.20
C PHE A 328 9.97 11.24 -14.68
N LYS A 329 11.16 10.87 -15.15
CA LYS A 329 11.53 10.94 -16.55
C LYS A 329 11.74 9.54 -17.08
N ASP A 330 11.18 9.25 -18.24
CA ASP A 330 11.42 8.00 -18.93
C ASP A 330 12.71 8.11 -19.76
N HIS A 331 13.70 7.29 -19.41
CA HIS A 331 15.01 7.20 -20.08
C HIS A 331 15.10 5.99 -21.02
N SER A 332 14.03 5.19 -21.16
CA SER A 332 14.05 3.98 -22.00
C SER A 332 14.31 4.27 -23.48
N VAL A 333 14.02 5.49 -23.93
CA VAL A 333 14.16 5.92 -25.33
C VAL A 333 15.59 6.38 -25.66
N GLU A 334 16.49 6.58 -24.69
CA GLU A 334 17.85 7.04 -25.01
C GLU A 334 18.77 5.93 -25.55
N ASP A 335 18.33 4.66 -25.51
CA ASP A 335 19.09 3.46 -25.92
C ASP A 335 18.95 3.09 -27.43
N VAL A 336 18.53 4.01 -28.31
CA VAL A 336 18.15 3.74 -29.73
C VAL A 336 19.28 3.24 -30.65
N ASN A 337 20.49 2.97 -30.14
CA ASN A 337 21.53 2.34 -30.98
C ASN A 337 21.45 0.82 -31.04
N THR A 338 20.40 0.18 -30.52
CA THR A 338 20.18 -1.26 -30.73
C THR A 338 18.71 -1.55 -31.06
N ALA A 339 18.46 -1.80 -32.34
CA ALA A 339 17.15 -2.07 -32.90
C ALA A 339 16.49 -3.34 -32.34
N ILE A 340 15.28 -3.21 -31.81
CA ILE A 340 14.01 -3.79 -32.30
C ILE A 340 12.97 -3.39 -31.23
N SER A 341 12.16 -2.40 -31.58
CA SER A 341 11.06 -1.89 -30.76
C SER A 341 9.96 -2.95 -30.64
N THR A 342 10.00 -3.77 -29.60
CA THR A 342 8.77 -4.37 -29.07
C THR A 342 8.05 -3.32 -28.24
N GLN A 343 6.92 -2.87 -28.79
CA GLN A 343 5.90 -2.06 -28.12
C GLN A 343 5.61 -2.55 -26.69
N SER A 344 5.54 -1.62 -25.73
CA SER A 344 4.47 -1.54 -24.70
C SER A 344 4.88 -0.57 -23.58
N SER A 345 5.23 0.69 -23.89
CA SER A 345 5.04 1.76 -22.92
C SER A 345 3.59 2.22 -23.03
N THR A 346 2.68 1.46 -22.41
CA THR A 346 1.26 1.82 -22.27
C THR A 346 1.01 2.82 -21.15
N ASP A 347 2.05 3.47 -20.62
CA ASP A 347 1.90 4.67 -19.81
C ASP A 347 1.51 5.84 -20.74
N ASN A 348 0.35 5.73 -21.41
CA ASN A 348 -0.33 6.88 -21.93
C ASN A 348 -0.73 7.70 -20.70
N PRO A 349 -0.18 8.92 -20.49
CA PRO A 349 -0.57 9.78 -19.37
C PRO A 349 -2.07 10.15 -19.41
N SER A 350 -2.74 9.84 -20.52
CA SER A 350 -4.14 10.11 -20.82
C SER A 350 -5.12 9.02 -20.39
N GLU A 351 -4.69 7.82 -19.99
CA GLU A 351 -5.62 6.80 -19.48
C GLU A 351 -5.85 6.99 -17.97
N PRO A 352 -7.06 7.41 -17.54
CA PRO A 352 -7.37 7.57 -16.14
C PRO A 352 -7.26 6.24 -15.40
N GLY A 353 -6.54 6.25 -14.28
CA GLY A 353 -6.61 5.20 -13.27
C GLY A 353 -5.64 4.02 -13.38
N THR A 354 -4.80 3.91 -14.42
CA THR A 354 -3.67 2.92 -14.48
C THR A 354 -2.34 3.59 -14.14
N SER A 355 -2.43 4.88 -13.85
CA SER A 355 -1.28 5.76 -13.83
C SER A 355 -0.56 5.64 -12.50
N ARG A 356 0.76 5.79 -12.58
CA ARG A 356 1.64 6.00 -11.42
C ARG A 356 1.08 7.03 -10.43
N ALA A 357 0.33 8.02 -10.92
CA ALA A 357 -0.36 9.01 -10.10
C ALA A 357 -1.42 8.40 -9.16
N SER A 358 -2.22 7.42 -9.62
CA SER A 358 -3.21 6.75 -8.76
C SER A 358 -2.54 5.95 -7.64
N CYS A 359 -1.45 5.22 -7.94
CA CYS A 359 -0.70 4.50 -6.92
C CYS A 359 -0.07 5.45 -5.90
N HIS A 360 0.56 6.54 -6.36
CA HIS A 360 1.14 7.53 -5.44
C HIS A 360 0.07 8.28 -4.63
N GLY A 361 -1.06 8.62 -5.25
CA GLY A 361 -2.21 9.22 -4.56
C GLY A 361 -2.74 8.32 -3.45
N LEU A 362 -2.85 7.01 -3.71
CA LEU A 362 -3.21 6.01 -2.70
C LEU A 362 -2.20 5.97 -1.55
N HIS A 363 -0.91 5.86 -1.84
CA HIS A 363 0.12 5.84 -0.79
C HIS A 363 0.13 7.15 0.01
N ALA A 364 -0.01 8.29 -0.66
CA ALA A 364 -0.09 9.60 -0.02
C ALA A 364 -1.34 9.76 0.85
N ALA A 365 -2.48 9.22 0.43
CA ALA A 365 -3.71 9.20 1.22
C ALA A 365 -3.53 8.37 2.49
N LEU A 366 -3.00 7.15 2.37
CA LEU A 366 -2.72 6.31 3.53
C LEU A 366 -1.71 6.98 4.48
N ALA A 367 -0.61 7.52 3.96
CA ALA A 367 0.36 8.25 4.78
C ALA A 367 -0.27 9.45 5.49
N GLY A 368 -1.03 10.26 4.76
CA GLY A 368 -1.70 11.44 5.31
C GLY A 368 -2.67 11.08 6.43
N VAL A 369 -3.49 10.04 6.25
CA VAL A 369 -4.42 9.57 7.28
C VAL A 369 -3.68 9.07 8.51
N LEU A 370 -2.64 8.25 8.33
CA LEU A 370 -1.87 7.68 9.43
C LEU A 370 -1.19 8.76 10.28
N HIS A 371 -0.59 9.76 9.64
CA HIS A 371 0.11 10.84 10.36
C HIS A 371 -0.84 11.87 10.94
N THR A 372 -1.88 12.28 10.20
CA THR A 372 -2.86 13.27 10.68
C THR A 372 -3.71 12.72 11.84
N SER A 373 -3.93 11.41 11.89
CA SER A 373 -4.61 10.74 13.01
C SER A 373 -3.69 10.40 14.19
N GLY A 374 -2.37 10.59 14.06
CA GLY A 374 -1.38 10.14 15.04
C GLY A 374 -1.19 8.61 15.12
N ALA A 375 -1.89 7.83 14.27
CA ALA A 375 -1.76 6.38 14.23
C ALA A 375 -0.33 5.93 13.83
N ALA A 376 0.35 6.71 12.99
CA ALA A 376 1.72 6.44 12.56
C ALA A 376 2.71 6.25 13.73
N ASP A 377 2.60 7.07 14.77
CA ASP A 377 3.49 7.00 15.94
C ASP A 377 3.23 5.74 16.77
N ILE A 378 1.97 5.32 16.87
CA ILE A 378 1.58 4.07 17.53
C ILE A 378 2.18 2.88 16.79
N PHE A 379 2.08 2.86 15.45
CA PHE A 379 2.66 1.78 14.65
C PHE A 379 4.18 1.73 14.75
N ASN A 380 4.85 2.89 14.66
CA ASN A 380 6.29 2.97 14.85
C ASN A 380 6.69 2.35 16.19
N LEU A 381 5.97 2.68 17.27
CA LEU A 381 6.27 2.15 18.59
C LEU A 381 6.05 0.63 18.69
N ILE A 382 4.98 0.09 18.09
CA ILE A 382 4.73 -1.36 18.05
C ILE A 382 5.89 -2.07 17.33
N VAL A 383 6.30 -1.54 16.18
CA VAL A 383 7.39 -2.12 15.37
C VAL A 383 8.72 -2.06 16.12
N TYR A 384 9.06 -0.93 16.76
CA TYR A 384 10.31 -0.79 17.52
C TYR A 384 10.36 -1.61 18.81
N ARG A 385 9.22 -1.95 19.42
CA ARG A 385 9.17 -2.73 20.67
C ARG A 385 9.23 -4.24 20.47
N ARG A 386 9.05 -4.75 19.26
CA ARG A 386 9.00 -6.21 19.06
C ARG A 386 10.35 -6.86 19.33
N ASN A 387 10.32 -7.87 20.19
CA ASN A 387 11.46 -8.77 20.43
C ASN A 387 11.65 -9.64 19.17
N PRO A 388 12.86 -9.70 18.58
CA PRO A 388 13.15 -10.49 17.38
C PRO A 388 12.83 -11.99 17.51
N SER A 389 12.58 -12.51 18.72
CA SER A 389 12.22 -13.91 18.96
C SER A 389 10.71 -14.22 18.94
N GLN A 390 9.83 -13.22 18.79
CA GLN A 390 8.38 -13.46 18.65
C GLN A 390 7.97 -13.52 17.17
N PRO A 391 6.90 -14.25 16.82
CA PRO A 391 6.40 -14.28 15.45
C PRO A 391 6.12 -12.84 14.95
N PRO A 392 6.42 -12.54 13.68
CA PRO A 392 6.45 -11.16 13.20
C PRO A 392 5.12 -10.40 13.26
N VAL A 393 3.97 -11.08 13.44
CA VAL A 393 2.61 -10.51 13.50
C VAL A 393 1.66 -11.39 14.35
N PRO A 394 0.62 -10.82 15.00
CA PRO A 394 -0.59 -11.54 15.40
C PRO A 394 -1.29 -12.13 14.15
N SER A 395 -2.41 -12.84 14.31
CA SER A 395 -3.22 -13.31 13.18
C SER A 395 -3.55 -12.17 12.18
N ALA A 396 -3.65 -12.50 10.88
CA ALA A 396 -3.94 -11.56 9.79
C ALA A 396 -5.37 -11.01 9.77
N ASP A 397 -6.17 -11.37 10.78
CA ASP A 397 -7.48 -10.78 10.99
C ASP A 397 -7.36 -9.60 11.97
N GLY A 398 -7.91 -8.45 11.57
CA GLY A 398 -7.83 -7.19 12.33
C GLY A 398 -8.40 -7.31 13.75
N GLU A 399 -9.34 -8.23 13.98
CA GLU A 399 -9.94 -8.49 15.29
C GLU A 399 -8.94 -9.16 16.26
N ALA A 400 -8.21 -10.18 15.83
CA ALA A 400 -7.16 -10.81 16.64
C ALA A 400 -5.95 -9.90 16.81
N PHE A 401 -5.61 -9.08 15.80
CA PHE A 401 -4.62 -8.02 15.98
C PHE A 401 -5.07 -7.03 17.04
N PHE A 402 -6.29 -6.51 16.94
CA PHE A 402 -6.86 -5.59 17.91
C PHE A 402 -6.85 -6.23 19.30
N LYS A 403 -7.30 -7.47 19.44
CA LYS A 403 -7.25 -8.19 20.71
C LYS A 403 -5.83 -8.33 21.26
N GLU A 404 -4.86 -8.79 20.46
CA GLU A 404 -3.49 -9.00 20.91
C GLU A 404 -2.76 -7.68 21.25
N ILE A 405 -2.99 -6.62 20.48
CA ILE A 405 -2.26 -5.36 20.58
C ILE A 405 -2.97 -4.35 21.49
N VAL A 406 -4.30 -4.30 21.45
CA VAL A 406 -5.13 -3.33 22.17
C VAL A 406 -5.63 -3.89 23.49
N GLU A 407 -6.16 -5.12 23.49
CA GLU A 407 -6.83 -5.69 24.67
C GLU A 407 -5.86 -6.44 25.59
N ASP A 408 -4.96 -7.26 25.05
CA ASP A 408 -4.17 -8.25 25.80
C ASP A 408 -2.76 -7.77 26.21
N ASN A 409 -2.30 -6.57 25.82
CA ASN A 409 -0.91 -6.11 26.05
C ASN A 409 -0.76 -4.80 26.85
N GLU A 410 0.47 -4.51 27.31
CA GLU A 410 0.90 -3.24 27.93
C GLU A 410 0.57 -1.99 27.08
N LEU A 411 0.28 -2.17 25.79
CA LEU A 411 -0.21 -1.14 24.88
C LEU A 411 -1.61 -0.62 25.25
N GLY A 412 -2.46 -1.38 25.93
CA GLY A 412 -3.70 -0.85 26.51
C GLY A 412 -3.44 0.17 27.63
N ALA A 413 -2.38 -0.04 28.42
CA ALA A 413 -1.91 0.94 29.42
C ALA A 413 -1.22 2.15 28.77
N LEU A 414 -0.54 1.93 27.65
CA LEU A 414 0.04 3.00 26.86
C LEU A 414 -1.03 3.81 26.12
N ARG A 415 -2.08 3.22 25.54
CA ARG A 415 -3.23 3.94 24.97
C ARG A 415 -3.89 4.81 26.02
N ARG A 416 -4.05 4.32 27.26
CA ARG A 416 -4.49 5.14 28.39
C ARG A 416 -3.51 6.29 28.69
N SER A 417 -2.20 6.08 28.55
CA SER A 417 -1.18 7.13 28.71
C SER A 417 -1.09 8.11 27.53
N ILE A 418 -1.31 7.66 26.29
CA ILE A 418 -1.35 8.49 25.08
C ILE A 418 -2.63 9.31 25.06
N ALA A 419 -3.78 8.70 25.36
CA ALA A 419 -5.04 9.42 25.57
C ALA A 419 -4.86 10.48 26.69
N ALA A 420 -4.26 10.13 27.82
CA ALA A 420 -3.93 11.10 28.87
C ALA A 420 -2.95 12.21 28.39
N MET A 421 -1.99 11.91 27.52
CA MET A 421 -1.13 12.91 26.89
C MET A 421 -1.90 13.82 25.94
N TRP A 422 -2.83 13.30 25.14
CA TRP A 422 -3.65 14.07 24.21
C TRP A 422 -4.57 15.06 24.94
N TYR A 423 -5.05 14.72 26.14
CA TYR A 423 -5.79 15.63 27.02
C TYR A 423 -4.90 16.64 27.79
N SER A 424 -3.56 16.50 27.74
CA SER A 424 -2.61 17.32 28.50
C SER A 424 -1.82 18.33 27.66
N ILE A 425 -1.99 18.34 26.33
CA ILE A 425 -1.33 19.31 25.44
C ILE A 425 -2.14 20.61 25.46
N PRO A 426 -1.60 21.74 25.97
CA PRO A 426 -2.31 23.02 25.91
C PRO A 426 -2.44 23.48 24.45
N ILE A 427 -3.65 23.85 24.06
CA ILE A 427 -4.11 24.27 22.72
C ILE A 427 -3.30 25.44 22.10
N GLN A 428 -2.31 26.00 22.79
CA GLN A 428 -1.56 27.19 22.37
C GLN A 428 -0.50 26.95 21.26
N TRP A 429 -0.41 25.76 20.65
CA TRP A 429 0.60 25.45 19.62
C TRP A 429 0.04 25.16 18.21
N LEU A 430 -1.21 25.50 17.91
CA LEU A 430 -1.83 25.33 16.59
C LEU A 430 -2.41 26.65 16.02
N VAL A 431 -1.59 27.71 16.00
CA VAL A 431 -1.84 28.91 15.16
C VAL A 431 -0.66 29.11 14.22
#